data_AF-A0A0M3IVC1-F1
#
_entry.id   AF-A0A0M3IVC1-F1
#
_cell.length_a   1.000
_cell.length_b   1.000
_cell.length_c   1.000
_cell.angle_alpha   90.00
_cell.angle_beta   90.00
_cell.angle_gamma   90.00
#
_symmetry.space_group_name_H-M   'P 1'
#
loop_
_entity.id
_entity.type
_entity.pdbx_description
1 polymer ?
#
loop_
_entity_poly.entity_id
_entity_poly.type
_entity_poly.pdbx_seq_one_letter_code
_entity_poly.pdbx_strand_id
1 'polypeptide(L)'
;MPMSHVDITNLESTQSRSVPLTHQPFVHEGTAVGCPGRLEFQRMSVTALPKLNVTNDVPARTPADCARKCFETEGCSLAGYIPSPTGDPTNGVCVLTSDDELCLDTKNFVPQHASLSPFVLSCIKCSPCKYTISTVTPERKLPQFEHSEQLLTIG
;
A
#
# COMPACT_ATOMS: atom_id res chain seq x y z
N MET A 1 13.29 -12.03 -34.59
CA MET A 1 12.96 -11.93 -33.15
C MET A 1 11.52 -11.47 -33.07
N PRO A 2 10.55 -12.32 -32.69
CA PRO A 2 9.14 -11.96 -32.74
C PRO A 2 8.71 -11.18 -31.48
N MET A 3 8.03 -10.04 -31.69
CA MET A 3 7.33 -9.26 -30.67
C MET A 3 6.00 -9.97 -30.34
N SER A 4 5.78 -10.29 -29.07
CA SER A 4 4.50 -10.80 -28.58
C SER A 4 3.51 -9.66 -28.40
N HIS A 5 2.44 -9.66 -29.19
CA HIS A 5 1.26 -8.83 -29.01
C HIS A 5 0.46 -9.32 -27.80
N VAL A 6 0.09 -8.41 -26.89
CA VAL A 6 -0.74 -8.74 -25.72
C VAL A 6 -2.19 -8.45 -26.06
N ASP A 7 -3.00 -9.50 -26.16
CA ASP A 7 -4.43 -9.43 -26.43
C ASP A 7 -5.19 -9.23 -25.12
N ILE A 8 -5.87 -8.08 -24.96
CA ILE A 8 -6.50 -7.62 -23.72
C ILE A 8 -7.99 -8.02 -23.66
N THR A 9 -8.47 -8.80 -24.62
CA THR A 9 -9.90 -9.04 -24.85
C THR A 9 -10.46 -10.21 -24.01
N ASN A 10 -9.63 -10.86 -23.20
CA ASN A 10 -10.04 -11.88 -22.22
C ASN A 10 -9.33 -11.66 -20.88
N LEU A 11 -9.85 -10.76 -20.04
CA LEU A 11 -9.38 -10.63 -18.65
C LEU A 11 -10.01 -11.63 -17.67
N GLU A 12 -10.83 -12.56 -18.15
CA GLU A 12 -11.37 -13.66 -17.36
C GLU A 12 -10.85 -14.99 -17.89
N SER A 13 -9.58 -15.32 -17.67
CA SER A 13 -9.06 -16.71 -17.54
C SER A 13 -7.52 -16.74 -17.46
N THR A 14 -6.95 -16.29 -16.34
CA THR A 14 -5.64 -16.82 -15.89
C THR A 14 -5.71 -17.18 -14.41
N GLN A 15 -6.64 -18.08 -14.10
CA GLN A 15 -6.62 -18.85 -12.88
C GLN A 15 -6.08 -20.25 -13.22
N SER A 16 -4.75 -20.43 -13.15
CA SER A 16 -4.08 -21.71 -12.88
C SER A 16 -2.57 -21.58 -13.00
N ARG A 17 -1.94 -20.93 -12.01
CA ARG A 17 -0.58 -21.32 -11.61
C ARG A 17 -0.66 -21.76 -10.16
N SER A 18 -0.78 -23.07 -9.97
CA SER A 18 -0.83 -23.75 -8.69
C SER A 18 0.49 -23.58 -7.93
N VAL A 19 0.65 -22.44 -7.27
CA VAL A 19 1.46 -22.33 -6.07
C VAL A 19 0.55 -22.78 -4.92
N PRO A 20 0.99 -23.66 -3.99
CA PRO A 20 0.15 -24.04 -2.86
C PRO A 20 -0.22 -22.78 -2.06
N LEU A 21 -1.45 -22.30 -2.24
CA LEU A 21 -2.07 -21.26 -1.43
C LEU A 21 -2.38 -21.87 -0.06
N THR A 22 -1.43 -21.75 0.87
CA THR A 22 -1.85 -21.41 2.22
C THR A 22 -2.69 -20.14 2.06
N HIS A 23 -4.00 -20.24 2.28
CA HIS A 23 -4.91 -19.10 2.31
C HIS A 23 -4.46 -18.20 3.47
N GLN A 24 -3.43 -17.37 3.24
CA GLN A 24 -3.28 -16.17 4.03
C GLN A 24 -4.52 -15.34 3.68
N PRO A 25 -5.36 -14.97 4.66
CA PRO A 25 -6.44 -14.04 4.41
C PRO A 25 -5.85 -12.83 3.68
N PHE A 26 -6.59 -12.26 2.73
CA PHE A 26 -6.28 -10.96 2.17
C PHE A 26 -6.39 -9.95 3.32
N VAL A 27 -5.35 -9.87 4.15
CA VAL A 27 -5.23 -8.87 5.20
C VAL A 27 -4.95 -7.60 4.44
N HIS A 28 -5.97 -6.75 4.33
CA HIS A 28 -5.76 -5.39 3.86
C HIS A 28 -4.80 -4.75 4.87
N GLU A 29 -3.60 -4.41 4.43
CA GLU A 29 -2.49 -4.08 5.32
C GLU A 29 -2.80 -2.90 6.28
N GLY A 30 -3.78 -2.05 5.95
CA GLY A 30 -4.28 -0.97 6.81
C GLY A 30 -5.57 -1.25 7.60
N THR A 31 -6.04 -2.49 7.70
CA THR A 31 -7.19 -2.87 8.55
C THR A 31 -6.68 -3.60 9.79
N ALA A 32 -6.96 -3.05 10.98
CA ALA A 32 -6.57 -3.65 12.25
C ALA A 32 -7.76 -4.25 12.99
N VAL A 33 -7.48 -5.23 13.85
CA VAL A 33 -8.47 -5.73 14.82
C VAL A 33 -8.95 -4.55 15.69
N GLY A 34 -10.27 -4.41 15.84
CA GLY A 34 -10.86 -3.30 16.59
C GLY A 34 -10.98 -1.97 15.82
N CYS A 35 -10.51 -1.90 14.57
CA CYS A 35 -10.71 -0.75 13.69
C CYS A 35 -11.71 -1.09 12.56
N PRO A 36 -12.98 -0.62 12.62
CA PRO A 36 -13.98 -0.89 11.57
C PRO A 36 -13.73 -0.13 10.25
N GLY A 37 -12.69 0.69 10.18
CA GLY A 37 -12.34 1.49 9.02
C GLY A 37 -10.93 1.18 8.50
N ARG A 38 -10.16 2.24 8.21
CA ARG A 38 -8.74 2.13 7.86
C ARG A 38 -7.90 2.90 8.86
N LEU A 39 -6.72 2.36 9.14
CA LEU A 39 -5.70 3.11 9.85
C LEU A 39 -5.14 4.21 8.96
N GLU A 40 -4.96 5.37 9.56
CA GLU A 40 -4.25 6.49 8.97
C GLU A 40 -3.17 6.98 9.93
N PHE A 41 -2.10 7.54 9.40
CA PHE A 41 -0.96 8.00 10.19
C PHE A 41 -0.35 9.26 9.61
N GLN A 42 0.32 10.03 10.45
CA GLN A 42 1.21 11.10 10.03
C GLN A 42 2.60 10.54 9.73
N ARG A 43 3.27 11.11 8.73
CA ARG A 43 4.64 10.75 8.36
C ARG A 43 5.61 11.77 8.90
N MET A 44 6.61 11.35 9.66
CA MET A 44 7.68 12.21 10.16
C MET A 44 9.03 11.73 9.63
N SER A 45 9.95 12.67 9.41
CA SER A 45 11.32 12.28 9.08
C SER A 45 11.99 11.69 10.32
N VAL A 46 12.89 10.73 10.12
CA VAL A 46 13.65 10.13 11.22
C VAL A 46 14.50 11.19 11.96
N THR A 47 14.88 12.27 11.27
CA THR A 47 15.62 13.40 11.84
C THR A 47 14.80 14.32 12.73
N ALA A 48 13.46 14.25 12.66
CA ALA A 48 12.59 15.13 13.43
C ALA A 48 12.36 14.62 14.87
N LEU A 49 12.86 13.44 15.21
CA LEU A 49 12.61 12.78 16.48
C LEU A 49 13.89 12.57 17.28
N PRO A 50 13.81 12.63 18.64
CA PRO A 50 14.90 12.17 19.50
C PRO A 50 15.14 10.66 19.31
N LYS A 51 16.17 10.12 19.95
CA LYS A 51 16.45 8.68 19.92
C LYS A 51 15.22 7.91 20.40
N LEU A 52 14.65 7.10 19.51
CA LEU A 52 13.50 6.25 19.79
C LEU A 52 13.88 5.09 20.71
N ASN A 53 13.03 4.81 21.69
CA ASN A 53 13.10 3.65 22.57
C ASN A 53 12.48 2.44 21.86
N VAL A 54 13.28 1.82 21.00
CA VAL A 54 12.88 0.65 20.20
C VAL A 54 12.60 -0.54 21.11
N THR A 55 11.39 -1.08 21.03
CA THR A 55 10.97 -2.27 21.80
C THR A 55 11.16 -3.55 21.01
N ASN A 56 10.85 -3.53 19.72
CA ASN A 56 10.96 -4.71 18.85
C ASN A 56 11.03 -4.30 17.37
N ASP A 57 11.61 -5.15 16.54
CA ASP A 57 11.55 -5.05 15.09
C ASP A 57 10.81 -6.25 14.51
N VAL A 58 9.85 -5.98 13.62
CA VAL A 58 9.01 -7.01 13.01
C VAL A 58 8.94 -6.82 11.50
N PRO A 59 8.88 -7.91 10.71
CA PRO A 59 8.66 -7.80 9.27
C PRO A 59 7.36 -7.06 8.98
N ALA A 60 7.40 -6.08 8.09
CA ALA A 60 6.23 -5.37 7.62
C ALA A 60 6.27 -5.18 6.12
N ARG A 61 5.20 -5.63 5.45
CA ARG A 61 5.16 -5.59 3.99
C ARG A 61 5.10 -4.16 3.50
N THR A 62 4.14 -3.38 3.98
CA THR A 62 3.99 -1.96 3.67
C THR A 62 4.01 -1.09 4.94
N PRO A 63 4.11 0.24 4.79
CA PRO A 63 3.90 1.15 5.91
C PRO A 63 2.52 1.00 6.58
N ALA A 64 1.49 0.65 5.82
CA ALA A 64 0.17 0.39 6.37
C ALA A 64 0.20 -0.85 7.29
N ASP A 65 0.90 -1.91 6.87
CA ASP A 65 1.12 -3.10 7.69
C ASP A 65 1.89 -2.79 8.98
N CYS A 66 2.85 -1.87 8.92
CA CYS A 66 3.55 -1.38 10.11
C CYS A 66 2.61 -0.59 11.04
N ALA A 67 1.78 0.30 10.50
CA ALA A 67 0.78 1.03 11.28
C ALA A 67 -0.20 0.08 11.97
N ARG A 68 -0.65 -0.96 11.27
CA ARG A 68 -1.50 -2.03 11.82
C ARG A 68 -0.83 -2.77 12.98
N LYS A 69 0.42 -3.20 12.81
CA LYS A 69 1.18 -3.90 13.85
C LYS A 69 1.37 -3.02 15.10
N CYS A 70 1.66 -1.74 14.91
CA CYS A 70 1.76 -0.81 16.04
C CYS A 70 0.40 -0.63 16.72
N PHE A 71 -0.68 -0.37 15.97
CA PHE A 71 -2.02 -0.22 16.54
C PHE A 71 -2.50 -1.45 17.32
N GLU A 72 -2.15 -2.66 16.85
CA GLU A 72 -2.47 -3.93 17.52
C GLU A 72 -1.55 -4.23 18.73
N THR A 73 -0.44 -3.51 18.88
CA THR A 73 0.50 -3.66 20.00
C THR A 73 0.13 -2.68 21.11
N GLU A 74 -0.11 -3.21 22.31
CA GLU A 74 -0.43 -2.38 23.48
C GLU A 74 0.68 -1.36 23.77
N GLY A 75 0.29 -0.09 23.91
CA GLY A 75 1.23 1.00 24.19
C GLY A 75 2.04 1.52 23.00
N CYS A 76 1.80 1.03 21.77
CA CYS A 76 2.46 1.57 20.59
C CYS A 76 1.60 2.65 19.92
N SER A 77 2.13 3.88 19.89
CA SER A 77 1.55 5.03 19.18
C SER A 77 2.50 5.62 18.13
N LEU A 78 3.77 5.17 18.17
CA LEU A 78 4.86 5.61 17.32
C LEU A 78 5.66 4.41 16.80
N ALA A 79 5.91 4.35 15.51
CA ALA A 79 6.69 3.27 14.89
C ALA A 79 7.52 3.78 13.71
N GLY A 80 8.71 3.21 13.49
CA GLY A 80 9.52 3.45 12.30
C GLY A 80 9.22 2.45 11.20
N TYR A 81 9.24 2.87 9.93
CA TYR A 81 9.27 1.95 8.80
C TYR A 81 10.55 2.14 7.99
N ILE A 82 11.25 1.03 7.77
CA ILE A 82 12.47 0.95 6.98
C ILE A 82 12.15 0.12 5.73
N PRO A 83 12.08 0.74 4.53
CA PRO A 83 11.83 0.01 3.29
C PRO A 83 13.02 -0.91 2.94
N SER A 84 12.75 -1.96 2.15
CA SER A 84 13.80 -2.86 1.66
C SER A 84 14.85 -2.09 0.84
N PRO A 85 16.16 -2.36 1.03
CA PRO A 85 17.21 -1.79 0.19
C PRO A 85 17.14 -2.26 -1.28
N THR A 86 16.42 -3.35 -1.55
CA THR A 86 16.23 -3.87 -2.92
C THR A 86 15.24 -3.05 -3.75
N GLY A 87 14.59 -2.03 -3.15
CA GLY A 87 13.57 -1.21 -3.80
C GLY A 87 12.21 -1.90 -3.92
N ASP A 88 12.06 -3.11 -3.37
CA ASP A 88 10.78 -3.81 -3.27
C ASP A 88 9.93 -3.18 -2.15
N PRO A 89 8.74 -2.62 -2.46
CA PRO A 89 7.92 -1.90 -1.49
C PRO A 89 7.12 -2.84 -0.56
N THR A 90 7.35 -4.17 -0.64
CA THR A 90 6.56 -5.20 0.06
C THR A 90 7.37 -6.00 1.08
N ASN A 91 8.62 -5.61 1.35
CA ASN A 91 9.53 -6.33 2.26
C ASN A 91 10.32 -5.37 3.17
N GLY A 92 9.61 -4.54 3.92
CA GLY A 92 10.22 -3.63 4.89
C GLY A 92 10.33 -4.22 6.31
N VAL A 93 10.91 -3.41 7.20
CA VAL A 93 10.97 -3.65 8.63
C VAL A 93 10.17 -2.56 9.34
N CYS A 94 9.31 -2.97 10.27
CA CYS A 94 8.61 -2.09 11.19
C CYS A 94 9.32 -2.13 12.54
N VAL A 95 9.71 -0.95 13.01
CA VAL A 95 10.40 -0.74 14.28
C VAL A 95 9.37 -0.20 15.26
N LEU A 96 8.92 -1.05 16.18
CA LEU A 96 7.97 -0.66 17.22
C LEU A 96 8.72 0.09 18.33
N THR A 97 8.04 1.08 18.92
CA THR A 97 8.63 1.91 19.97
C THR A 97 7.64 2.06 21.12
N SER A 98 8.16 2.34 22.31
CA SER A 98 7.35 2.70 23.49
C SER A 98 7.24 4.21 23.69
N ASP A 99 7.72 5.01 22.72
CA ASP A 99 7.66 6.45 22.80
C ASP A 99 6.23 6.94 22.53
N ASP A 100 5.90 8.08 23.13
CA ASP A 100 4.65 8.77 22.85
C ASP A 100 4.63 9.37 21.44
N GLU A 101 3.44 9.41 20.85
CA GLU A 101 3.21 10.04 19.56
C GLU A 101 3.43 11.55 19.58
N LEU A 102 3.96 12.08 18.47
CA LEU A 102 4.14 13.51 18.25
C LEU A 102 3.35 13.92 17.01
N CYS A 103 2.17 14.50 17.23
CA CYS A 103 1.30 14.96 16.17
C CYS A 103 1.60 16.41 15.80
N LEU A 104 1.78 16.68 14.50
CA LEU A 104 1.80 18.04 14.00
C LEU A 104 0.43 18.38 13.42
N ASP A 105 -0.17 19.48 13.86
CA ASP A 105 -1.46 19.97 13.32
C ASP A 105 -1.43 20.21 11.80
N THR A 106 -0.24 20.52 11.26
CA THR A 106 -0.06 20.81 9.83
C THR A 106 0.17 19.57 8.96
N LYS A 107 0.28 18.37 9.56
CA LYS A 107 0.58 17.13 8.81
C LYS A 107 -0.71 16.38 8.46
N ASN A 108 -0.83 16.04 7.19
CA ASN A 108 -1.91 15.20 6.70
C ASN A 108 -1.76 13.76 7.18
N PHE A 109 -2.89 13.15 7.52
CA PHE A 109 -3.01 11.72 7.75
C PHE A 109 -3.13 11.00 6.41
N VAL A 110 -2.42 9.89 6.25
CA VAL A 110 -2.47 9.07 5.04
C VAL A 110 -2.73 7.61 5.42
N PRO A 111 -3.56 6.87 4.67
CA PRO A 111 -3.80 5.45 4.90
C PRO A 111 -2.69 4.56 4.33
N GLN A 112 -1.89 5.09 3.39
CA GLN A 112 -0.77 4.39 2.77
C GLN A 112 0.30 5.39 2.34
N HIS A 113 1.54 4.90 2.25
CA HIS A 113 2.65 5.62 1.67
C HIS A 113 3.62 4.65 1.00
N ALA A 114 4.33 5.11 -0.01
CA ALA A 114 5.47 4.42 -0.60
C ALA A 114 6.66 5.38 -0.55
N SER A 115 7.75 4.93 0.04
CA SER A 115 8.99 5.70 0.20
C SER A 115 10.18 4.75 0.14
N LEU A 116 11.27 5.20 -0.48
CA LEU A 116 12.56 4.50 -0.47
C LEU A 116 13.44 4.90 0.71
N SER A 117 13.09 6.00 1.41
CA SER A 117 13.77 6.43 2.62
C SER A 117 12.99 6.01 3.87
N PRO A 118 13.68 5.65 4.98
CA PRO A 118 13.04 5.43 6.26
C PRO A 118 12.27 6.64 6.77
N PHE A 119 11.18 6.40 7.49
CA PHE A 119 10.37 7.45 8.11
C PHE A 119 9.62 6.90 9.32
N VAL A 120 9.07 7.79 10.12
CA VAL A 120 8.30 7.46 11.31
C VAL A 120 6.81 7.66 11.04
N LEU A 121 6.01 6.68 11.47
CA LEU A 121 4.56 6.73 11.56
C LEU A 121 4.20 7.20 12.97
N SER A 122 3.39 8.25 13.05
CA SER A 122 2.90 8.79 14.31
C SER A 122 1.42 9.10 14.23
N CYS A 123 0.76 9.17 15.38
CA CYS A 123 -0.65 9.53 15.47
C CYS A 123 -1.50 8.53 14.68
N ILE A 124 -1.25 7.25 14.94
CA ILE A 124 -1.93 6.18 14.22
C ILE A 124 -3.37 6.13 14.73
N LYS A 125 -4.32 6.41 13.84
CA LYS A 125 -5.74 6.48 14.19
C LYS A 125 -6.59 5.62 13.28
N CYS A 126 -7.69 5.12 13.83
CA CYS A 126 -8.71 4.45 13.04
C CYS A 126 -9.72 5.46 12.50
N SER A 127 -9.83 5.55 11.17
CA SER A 127 -10.78 6.43 10.49
C SER A 127 -11.84 5.61 9.75
N PRO A 128 -13.14 5.95 9.85
CA PRO A 128 -14.19 5.25 9.14
C PRO A 128 -14.02 5.41 7.63
N CYS A 129 -14.25 4.34 6.88
CA CYS A 129 -14.24 4.37 5.42
C CYS A 129 -15.40 5.24 4.88
N LYS A 130 -15.10 6.46 4.43
CA LYS A 130 -16.06 7.29 3.68
C LYS A 130 -15.80 7.16 2.18
N TYR A 131 -16.58 6.32 1.49
CA TYR A 131 -16.54 6.23 0.04
C TYR A 131 -17.57 7.19 -0.57
N THR A 132 -17.11 8.10 -1.43
CA THR A 132 -18.02 8.91 -2.26
C THR A 132 -17.97 8.32 -3.66
N ILE A 133 -18.95 7.47 -4.00
CA ILE A 133 -19.07 6.93 -5.36
C ILE A 133 -19.60 8.06 -6.24
N SER A 134 -18.71 8.70 -6.99
CA SER A 134 -19.13 9.63 -8.04
C SER A 134 -19.41 8.82 -9.29
N THR A 135 -20.65 8.79 -9.74
CA THR A 135 -21.02 8.24 -11.04
C THR A 135 -20.42 9.12 -12.12
N VAL A 136 -19.25 8.74 -12.65
CA VAL A 136 -18.70 9.40 -13.83
C VAL A 136 -19.59 9.04 -15.02
N THR A 137 -20.36 10.01 -15.52
CA THR A 137 -20.97 9.88 -16.84
C THR A 137 -19.83 9.95 -17.85
N PRO A 138 -19.60 8.93 -18.69
CA PRO A 138 -18.52 8.96 -19.67
C PRO A 138 -18.85 10.02 -20.74
N GLU A 139 -18.36 11.25 -20.56
CA GLU A 139 -18.57 12.37 -21.49
C GLU A 139 -17.70 12.30 -22.76
N ARG A 140 -17.00 11.19 -23.02
CA ARG A 140 -16.20 11.04 -24.23
C ARG A 140 -16.61 9.79 -24.98
N LYS A 141 -17.32 9.98 -26.10
CA LYS A 141 -17.39 8.99 -27.18
C LYS A 141 -15.96 8.53 -27.46
N LEU A 142 -15.69 7.24 -27.29
CA LEU A 142 -14.43 6.67 -27.74
C LEU A 142 -14.31 6.93 -29.25
N PRO A 143 -13.15 7.41 -29.74
CA PRO A 143 -12.93 7.50 -31.18
C PRO A 143 -13.03 6.09 -31.79
N GLN A 144 -13.71 6.01 -32.93
CA GLN A 144 -13.88 4.78 -33.69
C GLN A 144 -12.51 4.36 -34.25
N PHE A 145 -12.01 3.20 -33.82
CA PHE A 145 -10.76 2.65 -34.32
C PHE A 145 -11.03 1.99 -35.68
N GLU A 146 -10.66 2.67 -36.77
CA GLU A 146 -10.62 2.09 -38.12
C GLU A 146 -9.41 1.15 -38.23
N HIS A 147 -9.63 -0.15 -38.06
CA HIS A 147 -8.61 -1.16 -38.38
C HIS A 147 -8.53 -1.31 -39.91
N SER A 148 -7.47 -0.79 -40.51
CA SER A 148 -7.10 -1.10 -41.89
C SER A 148 -6.07 -2.22 -41.89
N GLU A 149 -6.50 -3.47 -42.10
CA GLU A 149 -5.60 -4.57 -42.39
C GLU A 149 -5.19 -4.49 -43.88
N GLN A 150 -3.94 -4.06 -44.15
CA GLN A 150 -3.34 -4.24 -45.46
C GLN A 150 -2.73 -5.64 -45.55
N LEU A 151 -3.45 -6.55 -46.19
CA LEU A 151 -2.97 -7.89 -46.52
C LEU A 151 -2.12 -7.80 -47.81
N LEU A 152 -0.80 -7.88 -47.66
CA LEU A 152 0.12 -8.00 -48.81
C LEU A 152 0.27 -9.47 -49.18
N THR A 153 -0.39 -9.87 -50.27
CA THR A 153 -0.20 -11.16 -50.94
C THR A 153 1.17 -11.18 -51.62
N ILE A 154 2.05 -12.08 -51.23
CA ILE A 154 3.25 -12.44 -52.02
C ILE A 154 2.90 -13.64 -52.90
N GLY A 155 3.14 -13.50 -54.21
CA GLY A 155 2.94 -14.53 -55.23
C GLY A 155 4.13 -15.47 -55.38
#